data_AF-A0A662P6X4-F1
#
_entry.id   AF-A0A662P6X4-F1
#
_cell.length_a   1.000
_cell.length_b   1.000
_cell.length_c   1.000
_cell.angle_alpha   90.00
_cell.angle_beta   90.00
_cell.angle_gamma   90.00
#
_symmetry.space_group_name_H-M   'P 1'
#
loop_
_entity.id
_entity.type
_entity.pdbx_description
1 polymer ?
#
loop_
_entity_poly.entity_id
_entity_poly.type
_entity_poly.pdbx_seq_one_letter_code
_entity_poly.pdbx_strand_id
1 'polypeptide(L)'
;MNLENKKKIFEMFFVTSLIISNITAVKIVSYGKLVFPAAVLAYAVTFLFTDVYSEIWGKKEANTLVRIGFLCNILALVLIRFSIILRPASFYD
;
A
#
# COMPACT_ATOMS: atom_id res chain seq x y z
N MET A 1 13.48 0.99 -22.60
CA MET A 1 13.40 1.00 -21.11
C MET A 1 14.10 -0.24 -20.58
N ASN A 2 15.16 -0.09 -19.78
CA ASN A 2 15.90 -1.22 -19.22
C ASN A 2 15.03 -2.06 -18.28
N LEU A 3 15.33 -3.36 -18.17
CA LEU A 3 14.58 -4.30 -17.35
C LEU A 3 14.57 -3.88 -15.86
N GLU A 4 15.66 -3.28 -15.38
CA GLU A 4 15.74 -2.66 -14.05
C GLU A 4 14.74 -1.52 -13.84
N ASN A 5 14.53 -0.67 -14.86
CA ASN A 5 13.58 0.43 -14.74
C ASN A 5 12.14 -0.09 -14.68
N LYS A 6 11.83 -1.14 -15.46
CA LYS A 6 10.52 -1.79 -15.39
C LYS A 6 10.28 -2.40 -14.00
N LYS A 7 11.28 -3.09 -13.44
CA LYS A 7 11.22 -3.67 -12.10
C LYS A 7 10.90 -2.61 -11.05
N LYS A 8 11.68 -1.52 -11.01
CA LYS A 8 11.48 -0.42 -10.06
C LYS A 8 10.09 0.20 -10.14
N ILE A 9 9.56 0.38 -11.34
CA ILE A 9 8.21 0.92 -11.53
C ILE A 9 7.18 -0.01 -10.88
N PHE A 10 7.25 -1.32 -11.13
CA PHE A 10 6.35 -2.30 -10.52
C PHE A 10 6.44 -2.31 -8.98
N GLU A 11 7.67 -2.27 -8.46
CA GLU A 11 7.92 -2.20 -7.01
C GLU A 11 7.28 -0.94 -6.39
N MET A 12 7.43 0.22 -7.04
CA MET A 12 6.84 1.48 -6.58
C MET A 12 5.31 1.42 -6.60
N PHE A 13 4.69 0.96 -7.69
CA PHE A 13 3.23 0.81 -7.78
C PHE A 13 2.68 -0.14 -6.71
N PHE A 14 3.37 -1.26 -6.46
CA PHE A 14 2.99 -2.20 -5.41
C PHE A 14 3.04 -1.54 -4.02
N VAL A 15 4.16 -0.89 -3.66
CA VAL A 15 4.32 -0.27 -2.34
C VAL A 15 3.31 0.86 -2.14
N THR A 16 3.09 1.71 -3.14
CA THR A 16 2.10 2.79 -3.08
C THR A 16 0.69 2.22 -2.89
N SER A 17 0.29 1.22 -3.67
CA SER A 17 -1.02 0.57 -3.54
C SER A 17 -1.23 -0.04 -2.14
N LEU A 18 -0.20 -0.70 -1.61
CA LEU A 18 -0.23 -1.32 -0.28
C LEU A 18 -0.36 -0.29 0.86
N ILE A 19 0.29 0.87 0.77
CA ILE A 19 0.15 1.92 1.79
C ILE A 19 -1.24 2.55 1.70
N ILE A 20 -1.72 2.84 0.49
CA ILE A 20 -3.05 3.42 0.28
C ILE A 20 -4.16 2.48 0.72
N SER A 21 -4.01 1.17 0.55
CA SER A 21 -5.00 0.19 1.04
C SER A 21 -5.17 0.29 2.56
N ASN A 22 -4.08 0.42 3.32
CA ASN A 22 -4.14 0.54 4.77
C ASN A 22 -4.82 1.83 5.24
N ILE A 23 -4.59 2.95 4.55
CA ILE A 23 -5.27 4.23 4.87
C ILE A 23 -6.75 4.16 4.50
N THR A 24 -7.06 3.60 3.34
CA THR A 24 -8.41 3.53 2.79
C THR A 24 -9.28 2.48 3.50
N ALA A 25 -8.69 1.63 4.33
CA ALA A 25 -9.38 0.64 5.16
C ALA A 25 -10.38 1.26 6.13
N VAL A 26 -10.15 2.52 6.54
CA VAL A 26 -11.05 3.27 7.43
C VAL A 26 -12.38 3.58 6.75
N LYS A 27 -12.41 3.66 5.42
CA LYS A 27 -13.63 3.97 4.65
C LYS A 27 -14.38 2.68 4.32
N ILE A 28 -15.54 2.49 4.95
CA ILE A 28 -16.46 1.38 4.64
C ILE A 28 -17.38 1.80 3.49
N VAL A 29 -17.52 0.93 2.49
CA VAL A 29 -18.36 1.15 1.31
C VAL A 29 -19.47 0.12 1.29
N SER A 30 -20.66 0.57 0.89
CA SER A 30 -21.82 -0.27 0.63
C SER A 30 -22.05 -0.33 -0.88
N TYR A 31 -22.22 -1.53 -1.40
CA TYR A 31 -22.70 -1.76 -2.77
C TYR A 31 -23.83 -2.80 -2.72
N GLY A 32 -25.07 -2.33 -2.79
CA GLY A 32 -26.26 -3.17 -2.58
C GLY A 32 -26.29 -3.73 -1.15
N LYS A 33 -26.34 -5.06 -1.01
CA LYS A 33 -26.31 -5.77 0.29
C LYS A 33 -24.90 -6.05 0.82
N LEU A 34 -23.86 -5.75 0.04
CA LEU A 34 -22.47 -5.99 0.44
C LEU A 34 -21.90 -4.74 1.13
N VAL A 35 -21.32 -4.96 2.32
CA VAL A 35 -20.61 -3.93 3.08
C VAL A 35 -19.17 -4.40 3.23
N PHE A 36 -18.23 -3.62 2.71
CA PHE A 36 -16.82 -3.97 2.75
C PHE A 36 -15.94 -2.72 2.84
N PRO A 37 -14.73 -2.82 3.43
CA PRO A 37 -13.76 -1.74 3.41
C PRO A 37 -13.36 -1.39 1.97
N ALA A 38 -13.26 -0.11 1.64
CA ALA A 38 -12.75 0.34 0.35
C ALA A 38 -11.33 -0.22 0.05
N ALA A 39 -10.58 -0.56 1.09
CA ALA A 39 -9.27 -1.22 0.99
C ALA A 39 -9.29 -2.52 0.17
N VAL A 40 -10.41 -3.24 0.09
CA VAL A 40 -10.50 -4.50 -0.66
C VAL A 40 -10.13 -4.29 -2.13
N LEU A 41 -10.53 -3.17 -2.73
CA LEU A 41 -10.18 -2.83 -4.12
C LEU A 41 -8.67 -2.62 -4.28
N ALA A 42 -8.05 -1.87 -3.37
CA ALA A 42 -6.62 -1.64 -3.38
C ALA A 42 -5.84 -2.94 -3.12
N TYR A 43 -6.32 -3.83 -2.24
CA TYR A 43 -5.72 -5.13 -2.03
C TYR A 43 -5.80 -6.04 -3.26
N ALA A 44 -6.91 -6.05 -3.99
CA ALA A 44 -7.02 -6.82 -5.23
C ALA A 44 -5.98 -6.40 -6.26
N VAL A 45 -5.75 -5.09 -6.39
CA VAL A 45 -4.69 -4.53 -7.25
C VAL A 45 -3.31 -4.96 -6.75
N THR A 46 -3.04 -4.83 -5.46
CA THR A 46 -1.76 -5.21 -4.84
C THR A 46 -1.44 -6.70 -5.02
N PHE A 47 -2.43 -7.59 -4.90
CA PHE A 47 -2.28 -9.02 -5.17
C PHE A 47 -1.96 -9.29 -6.64
N LEU A 48 -2.70 -8.70 -7.57
CA LEU A 48 -2.43 -8.85 -9.00
C LEU A 48 -0.99 -8.45 -9.35
N PHE A 49 -0.51 -7.32 -8.81
CA PHE A 49 0.86 -6.89 -9.02
C PHE A 49 1.88 -7.84 -8.39
N THR A 50 1.60 -8.40 -7.21
CA THR A 50 2.50 -9.36 -6.53
C THR A 50 2.62 -10.66 -7.32
N ASP A 51 1.50 -11.16 -7.85
CA ASP A 51 1.47 -12.42 -8.61
C ASP A 51 2.25 -12.26 -9.92
N VAL A 52 1.96 -11.21 -10.69
CA VAL A 52 2.70 -10.88 -11.93
C VAL A 52 4.18 -10.65 -11.63
N TYR A 53 4.50 -9.97 -10.54
CA TYR A 53 5.89 -9.74 -10.15
C TYR A 53 6.62 -11.05 -9.80
N SER A 54 5.95 -11.97 -9.11
CA SER A 54 6.50 -13.27 -8.74
C SER A 54 6.75 -14.18 -9.95
N GLU A 55 5.96 -14.02 -11.02
CA GLU A 55 6.09 -14.79 -12.26
C GLU A 55 7.25 -14.28 -13.13
N ILE A 56 7.44 -12.96 -13.20
CA ILE A 56 8.48 -12.34 -14.05
C ILE A 56 9.85 -12.34 -13.37
N TRP A 57 9.94 -11.95 -12.09
CA TRP A 57 11.21 -11.77 -11.36
C TRP A 57 11.48 -12.86 -10.32
N GLY A 58 10.53 -13.77 -10.12
CA GLY A 58 10.67 -14.91 -9.23
C GLY A 58 10.16 -14.69 -7.80
N LYS A 59 9.86 -15.80 -7.14
CA LYS A 59 9.22 -15.84 -5.81
C LYS A 59 10.07 -15.25 -4.67
N LYS A 60 11.40 -15.37 -4.77
CA LYS A 60 12.32 -14.80 -3.76
C LYS A 60 12.27 -13.27 -3.75
N GLU A 61 12.32 -12.66 -4.93
CA GLU A 61 12.24 -11.21 -5.10
C GLU A 61 10.86 -10.69 -4.67
N ALA A 62 9.78 -11.39 -5.01
CA ALA A 62 8.43 -11.03 -4.58
C ALA A 62 8.28 -11.03 -3.05
N ASN A 63 8.85 -12.03 -2.36
CA ASN A 63 8.88 -12.04 -0.89
C ASN A 63 9.68 -10.88 -0.30
N THR A 64 10.80 -10.51 -0.93
CA THR A 64 11.56 -9.33 -0.52
C THR A 64 10.74 -8.05 -0.71
N LEU A 65 10.03 -7.91 -1.83
CA LEU A 65 9.16 -6.77 -2.11
C LEU A 65 8.05 -6.63 -1.05
N VAL A 66 7.39 -7.74 -0.67
CA VAL A 66 6.37 -7.73 0.38
C VAL A 66 6.97 -7.31 1.73
N ARG A 67 8.17 -7.80 2.08
CA ARG A 67 8.87 -7.41 3.33
C ARG A 67 9.24 -5.92 3.32
N ILE A 68 9.70 -5.39 2.19
CA ILE A 68 9.97 -3.96 2.02
C ILE A 68 8.68 -3.16 2.18
N GLY A 69 7.60 -3.58 1.52
CA GLY A 69 6.28 -2.94 1.64
C GLY A 69 5.75 -2.94 3.08
N PHE A 70 6.02 -4.00 3.85
CA PHE A 70 5.71 -4.07 5.27
C PHE A 70 6.53 -3.06 6.10
N LEU A 71 7.84 -2.94 5.85
CA LEU A 71 8.68 -1.93 6.49
C LEU A 71 8.24 -0.50 6.15
N CYS A 72 7.87 -0.24 4.89
CA CYS A 72 7.30 1.04 4.47
C CYS A 72 5.98 1.35 5.20
N ASN A 73 5.17 0.34 5.50
CA ASN A 73 3.96 0.53 6.30
C ASN A 73 4.25 0.87 7.76
N ILE A 74 5.28 0.26 8.37
CA ILE A 74 5.72 0.66 9.71
C ILE A 74 6.18 2.12 9.70
N LEU A 75 6.95 2.54 8.68
CA LEU A 75 7.35 3.93 8.53
C LEU A 75 6.14 4.86 8.39
N ALA A 76 5.17 4.50 7.54
CA ALA A 76 3.93 5.26 7.37
C ALA A 76 3.16 5.37 8.69
N LEU A 77 3.04 4.29 9.45
CA LEU A 77 2.42 4.28 10.77
C LEU A 77 3.13 5.26 11.72
N VAL A 78 4.46 5.20 11.81
CA VAL A 78 5.24 6.10 12.66
C VAL A 78 4.99 7.56 12.28
N LEU A 79 5.06 7.89 10.98
CA LEU A 79 4.83 9.25 10.50
C LEU A 79 3.41 9.75 10.79
N ILE A 80 2.39 8.91 10.55
CA ILE A 80 1.00 9.23 10.88
C ILE A 80 0.84 9.47 12.38
N ARG A 81 1.44 8.62 13.22
CA ARG A 81 1.37 8.78 14.69
C ARG A 81 2.07 10.05 15.16
N PHE A 82 3.24 10.38 14.61
CA PHE A 82 3.89 11.67 14.87
C PHE A 82 2.97 12.84 14.48
N SER A 83 2.35 12.79 13.30
CA SER A 83 1.44 13.83 12.85
C SER A 83 0.22 14.03 13.76
N ILE A 84 -0.29 12.96 14.38
CA ILE A 84 -1.41 13.03 15.33
C ILE A 84 -0.99 13.62 16.69
N ILE A 85 0.27 13.38 17.11
CA ILE A 85 0.80 13.89 18.38
C ILE A 85 1.12 15.39 18.31
N LEU A 86 1.50 15.89 17.13
CA LEU A 86 1.74 17.32 16.94
C LEU A 86 0.44 18.09 17.22
N ARG A 87 0.54 19.08 18.11
CA ARG A 87 -0.63 19.92 18.44
C ARG A 87 -1.10 20.65 17.18
N PRO A 88 -2.43 20.74 16.97
CA PRO A 88 -2.97 21.57 15.91
C PRO A 88 -2.53 23.02 16.14
N ALA A 89 -2.35 23.76 15.04
CA ALA A 89 -2.01 25.16 15.13
C ALA A 89 -3.17 25.95 15.75
N SER A 90 -2.88 27.00 16.53
CA SER A 90 -3.87 27.79 17.28
C SER A 90 -4.98 28.44 16.44
N PHE A 91 -4.88 28.39 15.11
CA PHE A 91 -5.85 28.94 14.15
C PHE A 91 -6.63 27.84 13.40
N TYR A 92 -6.39 26.57 13.72
CA TYR A 92 -7.10 25.40 13.20
C TYR A 92 -7.68 24.65 14.41
N ASP A 93 -9.01 24.77 14.62
CA ASP A 93 -9.78 23.95 15.58
C ASP A 93 -10.15 22.59 14.96
#